data_AF-A0A4Q6DYL4-F1
#
_entry.id   AF-A0A4Q6DYL4-F1
#
_cell.length_a   1.000
_cell.length_b   1.000
_cell.length_c   1.000
_cell.angle_alpha   90.00
_cell.angle_beta   90.00
_cell.angle_gamma   90.00
#
_symmetry.space_group_name_H-M   'P 1'
#
loop_
_entity.id
_entity.type
_entity.pdbx_description
1 polymer ?
#
loop_
_entity_poly.entity_id
_entity_poly.type
_entity_poly.pdbx_seq_one_letter_code
_entity_poly.pdbx_strand_id
1 'polypeptide(L)'
;MKKLYCLIIVIAAFLQVQGQSQLLGGNAFLQGNFIEVGINQCGSFGTTNNAPAGFHARSGSAASPTTNALNLGFVADTDKDGWNVGTPRYNGDYFLPFTPRVGWGVSFNGNHYRVERTNSSVSNCITLTPGVPPFPGSMIDVTSDGQQSVATWAGSDNGLQLQKIITVKRNALYFTVKVKMKNTGATPLTNIFYGDYVNPDNGFFRNDLP
;
A
#
# COMPACT_ATOMS: atom_id res chain seq x y z
N MET A 1 -32.16 -55.61 16.37
CA MET A 1 -31.71 -54.24 16.73
C MET A 1 -30.42 -53.96 15.96
N LYS A 2 -30.47 -53.12 14.92
CA LYS A 2 -29.35 -52.84 14.01
C LYS A 2 -28.51 -51.72 14.61
N LYS A 3 -27.21 -51.95 14.85
CA LYS A 3 -26.27 -50.90 15.26
C LYS A 3 -25.63 -50.32 14.01
N LEU A 4 -26.07 -49.12 13.63
CA LEU A 4 -25.49 -48.32 12.56
C LEU A 4 -24.35 -47.50 13.16
N TYR A 5 -23.10 -47.82 12.83
CA TYR A 5 -21.96 -47.00 13.22
C TYR A 5 -21.85 -45.82 12.26
N CYS A 6 -22.14 -44.62 12.75
CA CYS A 6 -22.00 -43.37 12.02
C CYS A 6 -20.52 -42.94 12.10
N LEU A 7 -19.76 -43.13 11.02
CA LEU A 7 -18.40 -42.62 10.89
C LEU A 7 -18.49 -41.12 10.61
N ILE A 8 -18.23 -40.29 11.62
CA ILE A 8 -18.09 -38.84 11.46
C ILE A 8 -16.69 -38.57 10.92
N ILE A 9 -16.58 -38.28 9.62
CA ILE A 9 -15.37 -37.72 9.03
C ILE A 9 -15.34 -36.23 9.38
N VAL A 10 -14.49 -35.85 10.34
CA VAL A 10 -14.18 -34.45 10.63
C VAL A 10 -13.20 -33.98 9.55
N ILE A 11 -13.71 -33.35 8.50
CA ILE A 11 -12.87 -32.63 7.53
C ILE A 11 -12.43 -31.33 8.20
N ALA A 12 -11.19 -31.31 8.72
CA ALA A 12 -10.54 -30.06 9.10
C ALA A 12 -10.26 -29.26 7.82
N ALA A 13 -11.20 -28.40 7.44
CA ALA A 13 -10.96 -27.40 6.41
C ALA A 13 -9.91 -26.42 6.97
N PHE A 14 -8.66 -26.55 6.53
CA PHE A 14 -7.71 -25.45 6.63
C PHE A 14 -8.29 -24.29 5.82
N LEU A 15 -8.94 -23.35 6.51
CA LEU A 15 -9.24 -22.03 5.97
C LEU A 15 -7.88 -21.36 5.70
N GLN A 16 -7.36 -21.60 4.50
CA GLN A 16 -6.24 -20.81 3.99
C GLN A 16 -6.75 -19.38 3.92
N VAL A 17 -6.26 -18.53 4.81
CA VAL A 17 -6.48 -17.08 4.73
C VAL A 17 -6.04 -16.69 3.31
N GLN A 18 -7.01 -16.31 2.49
CA GLN A 18 -6.74 -15.81 1.15
C GLN A 18 -6.08 -14.44 1.31
N GLY A 19 -5.15 -14.08 0.43
CA GLY A 19 -4.66 -12.70 0.38
C GLY A 19 -5.85 -11.75 0.25
N GLN A 20 -5.95 -10.79 1.18
CA GLN A 20 -7.05 -9.83 1.22
C GLN A 20 -6.67 -8.55 0.50
N SER A 21 -7.63 -7.97 -0.22
CA SER A 21 -7.53 -6.59 -0.68
C SER A 21 -8.76 -5.80 -0.28
N GLN A 22 -8.58 -4.54 0.09
CA GLN A 22 -9.70 -3.68 0.48
C GLN A 22 -9.50 -2.23 0.05
N LEU A 23 -10.58 -1.60 -0.41
CA LEU A 23 -10.65 -0.15 -0.63
C LEU A 23 -11.44 0.48 0.53
N LEU A 24 -10.84 1.40 1.28
CA LEU A 24 -11.51 2.10 2.38
C LEU A 24 -11.06 3.57 2.41
N GLY A 25 -12.03 4.49 2.31
CA GLY A 25 -11.75 5.94 2.34
C GLY A 25 -10.77 6.38 1.25
N GLY A 26 -10.82 5.75 0.07
CA GLY A 26 -9.88 6.00 -1.02
C GLY A 26 -8.50 5.34 -0.86
N ASN A 27 -8.23 4.63 0.23
CA ASN A 27 -7.00 3.89 0.45
C ASN A 27 -7.15 2.44 0.02
N ALA A 28 -6.14 1.89 -0.67
CA ALA A 28 -6.05 0.46 -0.90
C ALA A 28 -5.14 -0.20 0.11
N PHE A 29 -5.56 -1.39 0.53
CA PHE A 29 -4.82 -2.30 1.38
C PHE A 29 -4.67 -3.60 0.59
N LEU A 30 -3.44 -4.05 0.36
CA LEU A 30 -3.15 -5.28 -0.38
C LEU A 30 -2.32 -6.22 0.51
N GLN A 31 -2.75 -7.47 0.65
CA GLN A 31 -2.09 -8.48 1.46
C GLN A 31 -1.77 -9.71 0.61
N GLY A 32 -0.50 -10.13 0.66
CA GLY A 32 -0.07 -11.47 0.29
C GLY A 32 0.13 -12.31 1.55
N ASN A 33 0.67 -13.51 1.40
CA ASN A 33 1.00 -14.37 2.53
C ASN A 33 2.15 -13.79 3.37
N PHE A 34 3.07 -13.04 2.75
CA PHE A 34 4.33 -12.61 3.39
C PHE A 34 4.55 -11.10 3.41
N ILE A 35 3.74 -10.33 2.67
CA ILE A 35 3.84 -8.87 2.66
C ILE A 35 2.48 -8.22 2.66
N GLU A 36 2.43 -6.99 3.17
CA GLU A 36 1.27 -6.12 3.05
C GLU A 36 1.72 -4.73 2.65
N VAL A 37 0.95 -4.08 1.77
CA VAL A 37 1.22 -2.71 1.34
C VAL A 37 -0.06 -1.88 1.33
N GLY A 38 0.06 -0.67 1.85
CA GLY A 38 -0.97 0.35 1.85
C GLY A 38 -0.67 1.46 0.84
N ILE A 39 -1.70 1.88 0.12
CA ILE A 39 -1.66 2.97 -0.86
C ILE A 39 -2.77 3.96 -0.53
N ASN A 40 -2.45 5.25 -0.50
CA ASN A 40 -3.45 6.30 -0.26
C ASN A 40 -4.18 6.73 -1.54
N GLN A 41 -5.18 7.59 -1.36
CA GLN A 41 -6.06 8.09 -2.42
C GLN A 41 -5.32 8.82 -3.55
N CYS A 42 -4.09 9.28 -3.34
CA CYS A 42 -3.28 9.98 -4.33
C CYS A 42 -2.19 9.08 -4.95
N GLY A 43 -2.28 7.77 -4.76
CA GLY A 43 -1.39 6.80 -5.40
C GLY A 43 0.03 6.79 -4.83
N SER A 44 0.23 7.41 -3.66
CA SER A 44 1.47 7.28 -2.87
C SER A 44 1.30 6.16 -1.84
N PHE A 45 2.40 5.52 -1.46
CA PHE A 45 2.38 4.50 -0.39
C PHE A 45 2.13 5.13 0.98
N GLY A 46 1.64 4.31 1.91
CA GLY A 46 1.25 4.73 3.25
C GLY A 46 -0.19 5.22 3.31
N THR A 47 -1.07 4.45 3.93
CA THR A 47 -2.48 4.80 4.06
C THR A 47 -2.71 5.96 5.02
N THR A 48 -3.86 6.62 4.87
CA THR A 48 -4.36 7.70 5.71
C THR A 48 -5.42 7.20 6.69
N ASN A 49 -6.00 6.04 6.38
CA ASN A 49 -7.02 5.39 7.19
C ASN A 49 -6.40 4.17 7.87
N ASN A 50 -6.95 3.81 9.04
CA ASN A 50 -6.56 2.60 9.72
C ASN A 50 -6.79 1.40 8.81
N ALA A 51 -5.85 0.46 8.86
CA ALA A 51 -5.96 -0.81 8.21
C ALA A 51 -7.19 -1.56 8.74
N PRO A 52 -7.97 -2.18 7.84
CA PRO A 52 -9.04 -3.07 8.24
C PRO A 52 -8.52 -4.23 9.11
N ALA A 53 -9.43 -4.86 9.86
CA ALA A 53 -9.08 -6.08 10.60
C ALA A 53 -8.51 -7.15 9.66
N GLY A 54 -7.46 -7.85 10.10
CA GLY A 54 -6.75 -8.88 9.32
C GLY A 54 -5.44 -8.41 8.68
N PHE A 55 -5.17 -7.10 8.66
CA PHE A 55 -3.87 -6.54 8.29
C PHE A 55 -2.96 -6.35 9.52
N HIS A 56 -1.66 -6.34 9.29
CA HIS A 56 -0.58 -6.24 10.28
C HIS A 56 0.07 -4.86 10.26
N ALA A 57 -0.75 -3.82 10.24
CA ALA A 57 -0.28 -2.44 10.43
C ALA A 57 0.33 -2.28 11.83
N ARG A 58 1.47 -1.59 11.91
CA ARG A 58 2.08 -1.23 13.20
C ARG A 58 1.40 0.02 13.76
N SER A 59 1.21 0.06 15.08
CA SER A 59 0.68 1.24 15.75
C SER A 59 1.70 2.38 15.75
N GLY A 60 1.20 3.61 15.62
CA GLY A 60 1.96 4.84 15.74
C GLY A 60 1.84 5.73 14.50
N SER A 61 1.81 7.04 14.71
CA SER A 61 2.03 8.04 13.66
C SER A 61 3.19 8.94 14.10
N ALA A 62 3.90 9.55 13.15
CA ALA A 62 4.96 10.52 13.45
C ALA A 62 4.50 11.68 14.31
N ALA A 63 3.27 12.12 14.03
CA ALA A 63 2.67 13.26 14.67
C ALA A 63 2.27 12.94 16.12
N SER A 64 2.14 11.67 16.48
CA SER A 64 1.75 11.29 17.83
C SER A 64 2.02 9.79 18.09
N PRO A 65 3.11 9.43 18.79
CA PRO A 65 3.33 8.08 19.29
C PRO A 65 2.27 7.64 20.32
N THR A 66 1.35 8.52 20.70
CA THR A 66 0.20 8.23 21.58
C THR A 66 -1.11 7.98 20.82
N THR A 67 -1.12 8.08 19.48
CA THR A 67 -2.29 7.71 18.68
C THR A 67 -2.25 6.22 18.35
N ASN A 68 -3.30 5.48 18.69
CA ASN A 68 -3.53 4.09 18.27
C ASN A 68 -3.88 4.01 16.76
N ALA A 69 -3.25 4.84 15.93
CA ALA A 69 -3.40 4.80 14.49
C ALA A 69 -2.74 3.53 13.95
N LEU A 70 -3.47 2.81 13.11
CA LEU A 70 -3.06 1.54 12.49
C LEU A 70 -2.95 1.74 10.98
N ASN A 71 -2.29 2.81 10.54
CA ASN A 71 -2.07 3.02 9.11
C ASN A 71 -1.07 2.00 8.56
N LEU A 72 -1.27 1.57 7.32
CA LEU A 72 -0.41 0.58 6.67
C LEU A 72 0.44 1.24 5.60
N GLY A 73 1.75 1.05 5.69
CA GLY A 73 2.75 1.42 4.70
C GLY A 73 3.23 0.18 3.96
N PHE A 74 4.31 -0.45 4.43
CA PHE A 74 4.78 -1.73 3.91
C PHE A 74 5.41 -2.55 5.03
N VAL A 75 4.88 -3.76 5.26
CA VAL A 75 5.40 -4.73 6.23
C VAL A 75 5.67 -6.07 5.56
N ALA A 76 6.58 -6.85 6.14
CA ALA A 76 6.98 -8.14 5.60
C ALA A 76 7.26 -9.18 6.70
N ASP A 77 6.58 -10.32 6.63
CA ASP A 77 7.00 -11.57 7.28
C ASP A 77 8.15 -12.17 6.44
N THR A 78 9.38 -11.76 6.75
CA THR A 78 10.57 -12.09 5.94
C THR A 78 11.00 -13.55 6.10
N ASP A 79 10.71 -14.15 7.26
CA ASP A 79 11.03 -15.54 7.59
C ASP A 79 9.99 -16.52 7.00
N LYS A 80 8.81 -16.02 6.60
CA LYS A 80 7.72 -16.78 5.98
C LYS A 80 7.15 -17.87 6.87
N ASP A 81 7.24 -17.69 8.18
CA ASP A 81 6.76 -18.61 9.21
C ASP A 81 5.40 -18.19 9.78
N GLY A 82 4.86 -17.07 9.30
CA GLY A 82 3.55 -16.53 9.62
C GLY A 82 3.67 -15.30 10.52
N TRP A 83 2.76 -14.34 10.32
CA TRP A 83 2.71 -13.03 10.98
C TRP A 83 2.73 -12.98 12.52
N ASN A 84 2.65 -14.13 13.20
CA ASN A 84 2.67 -14.25 14.66
C ASN A 84 3.86 -15.04 15.21
N VAL A 85 4.82 -15.43 14.36
CA VAL A 85 5.99 -16.24 14.72
C VAL A 85 7.24 -15.35 14.72
N GLY A 86 8.23 -15.67 15.55
CA GLY A 86 9.49 -14.92 15.61
C GLY A 86 9.50 -13.71 16.55
N THR A 87 10.68 -13.08 16.69
CA THR A 87 10.88 -11.82 17.43
C THR A 87 11.96 -10.99 16.72
N PRO A 88 11.59 -9.89 16.03
CA PRO A 88 10.22 -9.37 15.85
C PRO A 88 9.37 -10.32 14.99
N ARG A 89 8.04 -10.23 15.10
CA ARG A 89 7.10 -11.13 14.38
C ARG A 89 7.07 -10.93 12.85
N TYR A 90 7.47 -9.75 12.41
CA TYR A 90 7.59 -9.34 11.01
C TYR A 90 8.38 -8.02 10.99
N ASN A 91 8.92 -7.65 9.84
CA ASN A 91 9.72 -6.43 9.65
C ASN A 91 8.89 -5.29 9.04
N GLY A 92 9.42 -4.07 9.17
CA GLY A 92 8.74 -2.84 8.80
C GLY A 92 8.17 -2.11 10.03
N ASP A 93 7.30 -1.14 9.87
CA ASP A 93 6.80 -0.62 8.60
C ASP A 93 7.88 0.25 7.90
N TYR A 94 8.00 0.10 6.58
CA TYR A 94 9.04 0.75 5.76
C TYR A 94 8.61 2.11 5.18
N PHE A 95 7.31 2.38 5.11
CA PHE A 95 6.75 3.63 4.56
C PHE A 95 6.04 4.46 5.63
N LEU A 96 5.76 3.87 6.79
CA LEU A 96 5.18 4.47 7.97
C LEU A 96 5.81 3.86 9.24
N PRO A 97 5.56 4.41 10.43
CA PRO A 97 5.16 5.77 10.72
C PRO A 97 6.39 6.68 10.80
N PHE A 98 6.30 7.84 11.44
CA PHE A 98 7.35 8.87 11.50
C PHE A 98 7.48 9.74 10.24
N THR A 99 8.65 10.33 10.00
CA THR A 99 8.88 11.25 8.89
C THR A 99 9.34 10.59 7.57
N PRO A 100 9.02 9.31 7.23
CA PRO A 100 9.23 8.85 5.87
C PRO A 100 8.54 9.80 4.91
N ARG A 101 9.33 10.24 3.93
CA ARG A 101 8.84 10.95 2.76
C ARG A 101 8.78 9.92 1.65
N VAL A 102 7.58 9.38 1.47
CA VAL A 102 7.29 8.49 0.35
C VAL A 102 6.37 9.22 -0.61
N GLY A 103 6.66 9.09 -1.90
CA GLY A 103 5.91 9.81 -2.90
C GLY A 103 6.33 9.49 -4.30
N TRP A 104 5.74 10.23 -5.23
CA TRP A 104 6.06 10.15 -6.64
C TRP A 104 5.89 11.51 -7.30
N GLY A 105 6.46 11.66 -8.49
CA GLY A 105 6.32 12.87 -9.27
C GLY A 105 6.28 12.56 -10.76
N VAL A 106 5.66 13.47 -11.50
CA VAL A 106 5.66 13.46 -12.95
C VAL A 106 5.88 14.89 -13.46
N SER A 107 6.67 15.02 -14.51
CA SER A 107 6.86 16.29 -15.22
C SER A 107 6.69 16.07 -16.71
N PHE A 108 6.04 17.01 -17.39
CA PHE A 108 5.80 16.96 -18.84
C PHE A 108 5.39 18.35 -19.34
N ASN A 109 5.84 18.75 -20.53
CA ASN A 109 5.52 20.06 -21.14
C ASN A 109 5.75 21.26 -20.20
N GLY A 110 6.73 21.18 -19.28
CA GLY A 110 7.00 22.22 -18.28
C GLY A 110 6.06 22.22 -17.06
N ASN A 111 5.04 21.35 -17.03
CA ASN A 111 4.25 21.10 -15.82
C ASN A 111 5.02 20.15 -14.89
N HIS A 112 4.91 20.39 -13.60
CA HIS A 112 5.59 19.61 -12.56
C HIS A 112 4.62 19.26 -11.45
N TYR A 113 4.43 17.96 -11.20
CA TYR A 113 3.60 17.47 -10.13
C TYR A 113 4.43 16.59 -9.21
N ARG A 114 4.18 16.74 -7.91
CA ARG A 114 4.76 15.89 -6.88
C ARG A 114 3.69 15.55 -5.87
N VAL A 115 3.52 14.28 -5.59
CA VAL A 115 2.58 13.77 -4.61
C VAL A 115 3.41 13.10 -3.51
N GLU A 116 3.30 13.64 -2.30
CA GLU A 116 3.97 13.07 -1.14
C GLU A 116 2.94 12.70 -0.07
N ARG A 117 3.17 11.55 0.56
CA ARG A 117 2.60 11.23 1.86
C ARG A 117 3.58 11.71 2.93
N THR A 118 3.17 12.72 3.70
CA THR A 118 3.84 13.11 4.94
C THR A 118 2.96 12.75 6.10
N ASN A 119 3.57 12.40 7.23
CA ASN A 119 2.86 12.06 8.45
C ASN A 119 2.73 13.24 9.42
N SER A 120 3.07 14.46 8.95
CA SER A 120 3.13 15.70 9.75
C SER A 120 1.95 16.64 9.53
N SER A 121 1.01 16.34 8.63
CA SER A 121 -0.09 17.26 8.32
C SER A 121 -1.30 16.55 7.72
N VAL A 122 -2.48 17.08 8.05
CA VAL A 122 -3.84 16.62 7.75
C VAL A 122 -4.18 16.57 6.23
N SER A 123 -3.21 16.87 5.36
CA SER A 123 -3.30 16.76 3.92
C SER A 123 -2.38 15.65 3.42
N ASN A 124 -2.93 14.61 2.82
CA ASN A 124 -2.21 13.38 2.48
C ASN A 124 -1.81 13.28 1.00
N CYS A 125 -1.82 14.43 0.32
CA CYS A 125 -1.55 14.60 -1.11
C CYS A 125 -0.83 15.94 -1.30
N ILE A 126 0.31 16.11 -0.63
CA ILE A 126 1.01 17.39 -0.59
C ILE A 126 1.92 17.51 -1.80
N THR A 127 1.89 18.69 -2.41
CA THR A 127 2.89 19.17 -3.35
C THR A 127 3.97 19.94 -2.60
N LEU A 128 5.23 19.66 -2.90
CA LEU A 128 6.34 20.48 -2.37
C LEU A 128 6.52 21.80 -3.11
N THR A 129 5.77 22.01 -4.19
CA THR A 129 5.80 23.25 -4.97
C THR A 129 4.62 24.13 -4.53
N PRO A 130 4.86 25.29 -3.89
CA PRO A 130 3.80 26.20 -3.47
C PRO A 130 2.89 26.58 -4.63
N GLY A 131 1.57 26.52 -4.42
CA GLY A 131 0.57 26.92 -5.42
C GLY A 131 0.28 25.89 -6.52
N VAL A 132 0.96 24.76 -6.54
CA VAL A 132 0.68 23.67 -7.49
C VAL A 132 -0.22 22.63 -6.80
N PRO A 133 -1.38 22.24 -7.34
CA PRO A 133 -2.18 21.15 -6.79
C PRO A 133 -1.54 19.78 -7.05
N PRO A 134 -1.83 18.74 -6.24
CA PRO A 134 -1.39 17.38 -6.55
C PRO A 134 -1.95 16.94 -7.91
N PHE A 135 -1.25 16.02 -8.59
CA PHE A 135 -1.74 15.48 -9.85
C PHE A 135 -3.13 14.83 -9.62
N PRO A 136 -4.17 15.25 -10.35
CA PRO A 136 -5.54 14.81 -10.09
C PRO A 136 -5.70 13.33 -10.44
N GLY A 137 -6.29 12.58 -9.52
CA GLY A 137 -6.59 11.16 -9.71
C GLY A 137 -7.12 10.52 -8.44
N SER A 138 -7.45 9.23 -8.54
CA SER A 138 -7.99 8.44 -7.45
C SER A 138 -7.72 6.95 -7.65
N MET A 139 -7.94 6.18 -6.57
CA MET A 139 -8.03 4.72 -6.68
C MET A 139 -9.28 4.36 -7.45
N ILE A 140 -9.12 3.64 -8.56
CA ILE A 140 -10.22 3.24 -9.45
C ILE A 140 -10.57 1.75 -9.34
N ASP A 141 -9.65 0.93 -8.82
CA ASP A 141 -9.90 -0.49 -8.63
C ASP A 141 -9.00 -1.09 -7.54
N VAL A 142 -9.54 -2.05 -6.78
CA VAL A 142 -8.81 -2.85 -5.79
C VAL A 142 -9.40 -4.26 -5.80
N THR A 143 -8.61 -5.24 -6.22
CA THR A 143 -9.07 -6.61 -6.48
C THR A 143 -8.11 -7.65 -5.91
N SER A 144 -8.64 -8.85 -5.68
CA SER A 144 -7.87 -10.05 -5.39
C SER A 144 -8.47 -11.26 -6.10
N ASP A 145 -7.64 -12.15 -6.60
CA ASP A 145 -8.06 -13.36 -7.33
C ASP A 145 -7.55 -14.66 -6.68
N GLY A 146 -7.06 -14.58 -5.44
CA GLY A 146 -6.45 -15.68 -4.72
C GLY A 146 -5.00 -15.99 -5.11
N GLN A 147 -4.48 -15.42 -6.19
CA GLN A 147 -3.08 -15.51 -6.62
C GLN A 147 -2.33 -14.19 -6.42
N GLN A 148 -3.05 -13.08 -6.42
CA GLN A 148 -2.51 -11.75 -6.20
C GLN A 148 -3.59 -10.80 -5.68
N SER A 149 -3.13 -9.72 -5.06
CA SER A 149 -3.92 -8.53 -4.74
C SER A 149 -3.38 -7.36 -5.56
N VAL A 150 -4.29 -6.60 -6.18
CA VAL A 150 -3.96 -5.53 -7.12
C VAL A 150 -4.71 -4.26 -6.73
N ALA A 151 -4.00 -3.14 -6.76
CA ALA A 151 -4.61 -1.82 -6.70
C ALA A 151 -4.28 -1.04 -7.97
N THR A 152 -5.28 -0.33 -8.49
CA THR A 152 -5.12 0.53 -9.65
C THR A 152 -5.49 1.96 -9.28
N TRP A 153 -4.51 2.85 -9.35
CA TRP A 153 -4.71 4.29 -9.28
C TRP A 153 -4.67 4.87 -10.69
N ALA A 154 -5.54 5.81 -11.00
CA ALA A 154 -5.52 6.52 -12.26
C ALA A 154 -5.77 8.01 -12.07
N GLY A 155 -5.11 8.80 -12.92
CA GLY A 155 -5.27 10.24 -12.98
C GLY A 155 -5.09 10.74 -14.40
N SER A 156 -5.50 11.98 -14.63
CA SER A 156 -5.29 12.64 -15.91
C SER A 156 -5.23 14.15 -15.76
N ASP A 157 -4.24 14.77 -16.39
CA ASP A 157 -4.14 16.23 -16.48
C ASP A 157 -3.38 16.65 -17.72
N ASN A 158 -3.72 17.81 -18.29
CA ASN A 158 -3.01 18.45 -19.41
C ASN A 158 -2.63 17.50 -20.57
N GLY A 159 -3.55 16.59 -20.95
CA GLY A 159 -3.35 15.63 -22.03
C GLY A 159 -2.50 14.40 -21.68
N LEU A 160 -2.05 14.25 -20.43
CA LEU A 160 -1.41 13.04 -19.92
C LEU A 160 -2.41 12.25 -19.07
N GLN A 161 -2.67 11.00 -19.46
CA GLN A 161 -3.28 10.00 -18.59
C GLN A 161 -2.19 9.15 -17.94
N LEU A 162 -2.22 9.02 -16.62
CA LEU A 162 -1.27 8.22 -15.84
C LEU A 162 -2.02 7.15 -15.04
N GLN A 163 -1.52 5.91 -15.07
CA GLN A 163 -2.05 4.80 -14.30
C GLN A 163 -0.91 4.12 -13.53
N LYS A 164 -1.11 3.90 -12.23
CA LYS A 164 -0.23 3.07 -11.39
C LYS A 164 -0.97 1.79 -11.05
N ILE A 165 -0.38 0.65 -11.38
CA ILE A 165 -0.89 -0.68 -11.05
C ILE A 165 0.09 -1.30 -10.06
N ILE A 166 -0.36 -1.45 -8.81
CA ILE A 166 0.41 -2.02 -7.71
C ILE A 166 -0.06 -3.46 -7.52
N THR A 167 0.88 -4.41 -7.50
CA THR A 167 0.54 -5.84 -7.40
C THR A 167 1.36 -6.50 -6.31
N VAL A 168 0.66 -7.18 -5.39
CA VAL A 168 1.22 -8.12 -4.43
C VAL A 168 0.87 -9.52 -4.91
N LYS A 169 1.86 -10.31 -5.31
CA LYS A 169 1.64 -11.74 -5.58
C LYS A 169 1.57 -12.50 -4.27
N ARG A 170 0.69 -13.48 -4.18
CA ARG A 170 0.37 -14.22 -2.95
C ARG A 170 1.61 -14.68 -2.17
N ASN A 171 2.60 -15.27 -2.85
CA ASN A 171 3.77 -15.87 -2.21
C ASN A 171 5.06 -15.05 -2.41
N ALA A 172 4.96 -13.77 -2.79
CA ALA A 172 6.12 -12.92 -3.00
C ALA A 172 6.50 -12.14 -1.74
N LEU A 173 7.80 -11.85 -1.59
CA LEU A 173 8.35 -10.91 -0.61
C LEU A 173 8.57 -9.51 -1.19
N TYR A 174 7.92 -9.23 -2.33
CA TYR A 174 8.01 -7.96 -3.02
C TYR A 174 6.66 -7.67 -3.68
N PHE A 175 6.40 -6.38 -3.89
CA PHE A 175 5.33 -5.93 -4.75
C PHE A 175 5.93 -5.27 -5.99
N THR A 176 5.12 -5.12 -7.05
CA THR A 176 5.53 -4.43 -8.26
C THR A 176 4.67 -3.20 -8.49
N VAL A 177 5.27 -2.15 -9.05
CA VAL A 177 4.58 -0.97 -9.52
C VAL A 177 4.75 -0.88 -11.03
N LYS A 178 3.65 -0.94 -11.77
CA LYS A 178 3.63 -0.68 -13.20
C LYS A 178 3.01 0.67 -13.45
N VAL A 179 3.78 1.57 -14.05
CA VAL A 179 3.32 2.91 -14.44
C VAL A 179 3.05 2.92 -15.93
N LYS A 180 1.85 3.32 -16.32
CA LYS A 180 1.46 3.54 -17.71
C LYS A 180 1.17 5.01 -17.90
N MET A 181 1.73 5.57 -18.97
CA MET A 181 1.50 6.95 -19.37
C MET A 181 0.99 6.95 -20.81
N LYS A 182 -0.08 7.70 -21.07
CA LYS A 182 -0.69 7.83 -22.38
C LYS A 182 -0.92 9.31 -22.68
N ASN A 183 -0.43 9.75 -23.84
CA ASN A 183 -0.86 11.00 -24.42
C ASN A 183 -2.30 10.86 -24.94
N THR A 184 -3.21 11.68 -24.42
CA THR A 184 -4.62 11.73 -24.82
C THR A 184 -4.95 12.94 -25.70
N GLY A 185 -3.99 13.84 -25.91
CA GLY A 185 -4.11 15.01 -26.77
C GLY A 185 -3.68 14.77 -28.21
N ALA A 186 -3.89 15.78 -29.07
CA ALA A 186 -3.50 15.76 -30.47
C ALA A 186 -2.02 16.14 -30.69
N THR A 187 -1.39 16.83 -29.74
CA THR A 187 0.02 17.26 -29.82
C THR A 187 0.93 16.32 -29.04
N PRO A 188 2.17 16.07 -29.49
CA PRO A 188 3.13 15.28 -28.72
C PRO A 188 3.41 15.88 -27.33
N LEU A 189 3.43 15.03 -26.31
CA LEU A 189 3.97 15.38 -24.99
C LEU A 189 5.50 15.28 -25.03
N THR A 190 6.19 16.25 -24.44
CA THR A 190 7.66 16.35 -24.42
C THR A 190 8.17 16.46 -22.99
N ASN A 191 9.46 16.17 -22.79
CA ASN A 191 10.14 16.29 -21.49
C ASN A 191 9.42 15.51 -20.37
N ILE A 192 9.08 14.25 -20.65
CA ILE A 192 8.35 13.39 -19.71
C ILE A 192 9.35 12.75 -18.75
N PHE A 193 9.21 13.07 -17.47
CA PHE A 193 9.99 12.47 -16.38
C PHE A 193 9.04 11.93 -15.32
N TYR A 194 9.35 10.74 -14.80
CA TYR A 194 8.61 10.11 -13.71
C TYR A 194 9.60 9.55 -12.70
N GLY A 195 9.25 9.63 -11.41
CA GLY A 195 10.00 8.96 -10.36
C GLY A 195 9.13 8.69 -9.13
N ASP A 196 9.28 7.50 -8.56
CA ASP A 196 8.90 7.22 -7.18
C ASP A 196 10.13 7.47 -6.28
N TYR A 197 9.91 7.90 -5.05
CA TYR A 197 10.96 8.01 -4.04
C TYR A 197 10.45 7.49 -2.70
N VAL A 198 11.37 6.91 -1.96
CA VAL A 198 11.15 6.44 -0.60
C VAL A 198 12.35 6.89 0.21
N ASN A 199 12.08 7.57 1.33
CA ASN A 199 13.04 7.68 2.42
C ASN A 199 12.62 6.71 3.53
N PRO A 200 13.09 5.45 3.51
CA PRO A 200 12.62 4.45 4.45
C PRO A 200 13.32 4.65 5.81
N ASP A 201 12.54 4.85 6.86
CA ASP A 201 13.05 4.96 8.23
C ASP A 201 13.29 3.55 8.82
N ASN A 202 14.20 2.79 8.21
CA ASN A 202 14.50 1.42 8.58
C ASN A 202 15.00 1.32 10.03
N GLY A 203 14.27 0.60 10.89
CA GLY A 203 14.80 0.13 12.18
C GLY A 203 14.43 0.94 13.42
N PHE A 204 13.47 1.89 13.32
CA PHE A 204 13.03 2.64 14.50
C PHE A 204 12.18 1.81 15.51
N PHE A 205 11.73 0.61 15.12
CA PHE A 205 10.98 -0.31 15.99
C PHE A 205 11.81 -1.41 16.64
N ARG A 206 13.03 -1.11 17.10
CA ARG A 206 13.80 -2.04 17.95
C ARG A 206 13.31 -2.16 19.40
N ASN A 207 12.15 -1.59 19.73
CA ASN A 207 11.58 -1.66 21.08
C ASN A 207 10.59 -2.83 21.27
N ASP A 208 10.52 -3.76 20.31
CA ASP A 208 9.82 -5.05 20.49
C ASP A 208 10.71 -6.09 21.21
N LEU A 209 11.81 -5.66 21.85
CA LEU A 209 12.55 -6.47 22.81
C LEU A 209 11.85 -6.37 24.17
N PRO A 210 11.63 -7.50 24.88
CA PRO A 210 10.84 -7.57 26.10
C PRO A 210 11.29 -6.60 27.20
#